data_AF-A0A8T5QGH6-F1
#
_entry.id   AF-A0A8T5QGH6-F1
#
_cell.length_a   1.000
_cell.length_b   1.000
_cell.length_c   1.000
_cell.angle_alpha   90.00
_cell.angle_beta   90.00
_cell.angle_gamma   90.00
#
_symmetry.space_group_name_H-M   'P 1'
#
loop_
_entity.id
_entity.type
_entity.pdbx_description
1 polymer ?
#
loop_
_entity_poly.entity_id
_entity_poly.type
_entity_poly.pdbx_seq_one_letter_code
_entity_poly.pdbx_strand_id
1 'polypeptide(L)' 'DLILKTGTGKRLHGFLLWDSPQSLIYFSGTLWIELKEKDFIKAIKYYQQNKNRV' A
#
# COMPACT_ATOMS: atom_id res chain seq x y z
N ASP A 1 -7.50 0.64 6.56
CA ASP A 1 -7.69 1.68 5.52
C ASP A 1 -6.73 1.61 4.35
N LEU A 2 -5.42 1.73 4.57
CA LEU A 2 -4.40 1.62 3.52
C LEU A 2 -3.24 0.73 3.99
N ILE A 3 -2.82 -0.22 3.16
CA ILE A 3 -1.62 -1.04 3.36
C ILE A 3 -0.60 -0.66 2.28
N LEU A 4 0.53 -0.11 2.70
CA LEU A 4 1.69 0.13 1.84
C LEU A 4 2.64 -1.08 1.91
N LYS A 5 2.77 -1.81 0.80
CA LYS A 5 3.74 -2.90 0.68
C LYS A 5 4.89 -2.50 -0.23
N THR A 6 6.12 -2.58 0.27
CA THR A 6 7.35 -2.25 -0.46
C THR A 6 8.08 -3.51 -0.91
N GLY A 7 8.83 -3.42 -2.01
CA GLY A 7 9.67 -4.49 -2.55
C GLY A 7 9.17 -5.08 -3.86
N THR A 8 9.93 -6.02 -4.42
CA THR A 8 9.73 -6.55 -5.78
C THR A 8 8.54 -7.50 -5.92
N GLY A 9 7.91 -7.90 -4.82
CA GLY A 9 6.79 -8.85 -4.82
C GLY A 9 5.40 -8.19 -4.73
N LYS A 10 4.56 -8.38 -5.74
CA LYS A 10 3.13 -7.98 -5.74
C LYS A 10 2.20 -8.98 -5.04
N ARG A 11 2.65 -9.63 -3.95
CA ARG A 11 1.85 -10.62 -3.22
C ARG A 11 1.75 -10.25 -1.75
N LEU A 12 0.55 -10.18 -1.19
CA LEU A 12 0.36 -10.21 0.27
C LEU A 12 0.44 -11.67 0.72
N HIS A 13 1.60 -12.13 1.18
CA HIS A 13 1.68 -13.41 1.88
C HIS A 13 1.26 -13.19 3.33
N GLY A 14 0.08 -13.69 3.72
CA GLY A 14 -0.36 -13.80 5.12
C GLY A 14 -0.55 -12.49 5.90
N PHE A 15 -0.53 -11.33 5.24
CA PHE A 15 -0.53 -10.03 5.91
C PHE A 15 -1.96 -9.50 6.12
N LEU A 16 -2.42 -9.45 7.36
CA LEU A 16 -3.63 -8.73 7.82
C LEU A 16 -4.91 -8.95 7.00
N LEU A 17 -5.12 -10.13 6.40
CA LEU A 17 -6.32 -10.40 5.58
C LEU A 17 -7.62 -10.32 6.39
N TRP A 18 -7.60 -10.77 7.65
CA TRP A 18 -8.78 -10.77 8.52
C TRP A 18 -9.06 -9.40 9.16
N ASP A 19 -8.01 -8.66 9.51
CA ASP A 19 -8.12 -7.32 10.14
C ASP A 19 -8.29 -6.18 9.12
N SER A 20 -8.18 -6.45 7.83
CA SER A 20 -8.25 -5.44 6.78
C SER A 20 -9.02 -5.89 5.53
N PRO A 21 -10.26 -6.38 5.67
CA PRO A 21 -11.05 -6.89 4.55
C PRO A 21 -11.38 -5.82 3.49
N GLN A 22 -11.38 -4.54 3.86
CA GLN A 22 -11.68 -3.42 2.96
C GLN A 22 -10.49 -2.45 2.79
N SER A 23 -9.31 -2.79 3.31
CA SER A 23 -8.16 -1.90 3.17
C SER A 23 -7.68 -1.84 1.73
N LEU A 24 -7.43 -0.63 1.25
CA LEU A 24 -6.76 -0.40 -0.02
C LEU A 24 -5.31 -0.87 0.08
N ILE A 25 -4.79 -1.51 -0.96
CA ILE A 25 -3.43 -2.04 -0.97
C ILE A 25 -2.63 -1.31 -2.04
N TYR A 26 -1.55 -0.64 -1.64
CA TYR A 26 -0.61 0.00 -2.53
C TYR A 26 0.72 -0.75 -2.56
N PHE A 27 1.10 -1.24 -3.73
CA PHE A 27 2.37 -1.91 -3.96
C PHE A 27 3.40 -0.93 -4.52
N SER A 28 4.46 -0.66 -3.75
CA SER A 28 5.63 0.08 -4.21
C SER A 28 6.74 -0.88 -4.60
N GLY A 29 7.26 -0.74 -5.82
CA GLY A 29 8.42 -1.52 -6.30
C GLY A 29 9.76 -1.12 -5.65
N THR A 30 9.76 -0.07 -4.83
CA THR A 30 10.94 0.40 -4.10
C THR A 30 11.22 -0.51 -2.91
N LEU A 31 12.50 -0.80 -2.63
CA LEU A 31 12.89 -1.51 -1.43
C LEU A 31 12.58 -0.67 -0.17
N TRP A 32 12.33 -1.33 0.95
CA TRP A 32 12.01 -0.63 2.21
C TRP A 32 13.10 0.38 2.60
N ILE A 33 14.37 -0.02 2.48
CA ILE A 33 15.52 0.84 2.84
C ILE A 33 15.71 2.04 1.89
N GLU A 34 15.08 2.00 0.72
CA GLU A 34 15.15 3.05 -0.30
C GLU A 34 13.90 3.94 -0.31
N LEU A 35 12.95 3.69 0.59
CA LEU A 35 11.69 4.42 0.62
C LEU A 35 11.94 5.90 0.94
N LYS A 36 11.39 6.78 0.11
CA LYS A 36 11.48 8.23 0.30
C LYS A 36 10.10 8.82 0.54
N GLU A 37 10.07 10.03 1.09
CA GLU A 37 8.83 10.77 1.35
C GLU A 37 7.91 10.85 0.11
N LYS A 38 8.50 11.06 -1.07
CA LYS A 38 7.77 11.07 -2.34
C LYS A 38 6.96 9.79 -2.59
N ASP A 39 7.46 8.64 -2.16
CA ASP A 39 6.81 7.35 -2.37
C ASP A 39 5.68 7.13 -1.37
N PHE A 40 5.84 7.69 -0.16
CA PHE A 40 4.76 7.78 0.81
C PHE A 40 3.62 8.70 0.33
N ILE A 41 3.96 9.87 -0.22
CA ILE A 41 2.98 10.79 -0.81
C ILE A 41 2.20 10.13 -1.96
N LYS A 42 2.85 9.32 -2.79
CA LYS A 42 2.16 8.55 -3.84
C LYS A 42 1.15 7.56 -3.24
N ALA A 43 1.50 6.87 -2.17
CA ALA A 43 0.59 5.94 -1.49
C ALA A 43 -0.63 6.68 -0.91
N ILE A 44 -0.44 7.86 -0.31
CA ILE A 44 -1.53 8.70 0.19
C ILE A 44 -2.45 9.16 -0.95
N LYS A 45 -1.88 9.65 -2.05
CA LYS A 45 -2.66 10.08 -3.22
C LYS A 45 -3.49 8.92 -3.78
N TYR A 46 -2.90 7.73 -3.86
CA TYR A 46 -3.62 6.52 -4.26
C TYR A 46 -4.80 6.22 -3.31
N TYR A 47 -4.58 6.32 -1.99
CA TYR A 47 -5.66 6.14 -1.03
C TYR A 47 -6.78 7.17 -1.22
N GLN A 48 -6.46 8.47 -1.31
CA GLN A 48 -7.45 9.53 -1.49
C GLN A 48 -8.29 9.35 -2.76
N GLN A 49 -7.68 8.89 -3.85
CA GLN A 49 -8.39 8.65 -5.12
C GLN A 49 -9.32 7.44 -5.08
N ASN A 50 -9.01 6.44 -4.27
CA ASN A 50 -9.75 5.17 -4.26
C ASN A 50 -10.63 4.99 -3.02
N LYS A 51 -10.47 5.81 -1.97
CA LYS A 51 -11.28 5.76 -0.75
C LYS A 51 -12.77 5.90 -1.02
N ASN A 52 -13.16 6.66 -2.04
CA ASN A 52 -14.56 6.90 -2.38
C ASN A 52 -15.17 5.82 -3.31
N ARG A 53 -14.38 4.80 -3.68
CA ARG A 53 -14.80 3.70 -4.56
C ARG A 53 -15.12 2.41 -3.80
N VAL A 54 -14.81 2.37 -2.50
CA VAL A 54 -14.91 1.17 -1.64
C VAL A 54 -16.01 1.39 -0.63
#